data_AF-A0A8T5Y364-F1
#
_entry.id   AF-A0A8T5Y364-F1
#
_cell.length_a   1.000
_cell.length_b   1.000
_cell.length_c   1.000
_cell.angle_alpha   90.00
_cell.angle_beta   90.00
_cell.angle_gamma   90.00
#
_symmetry.space_group_name_H-M   'P 1'
#
loop_
_entity.id
_entity.type
_entity.pdbx_description
1 polymer ?
#
loop_
_entity_poly.entity_id
_entity_poly.type
_entity_poly.pdbx_seq_one_letter_code
_entity_poly.pdbx_strand_id
1 'polypeptide(L)' 'MTNSYIYLDTYLLQQDMRVRLPKAILSNMNVEKGKTKFDIYLDASDGSLILRICKDDDGGTNNE' A
#
# COMPACT_ATOMS: atom_id res chain seq x y z
N MET A 1 -23.67 7.44 7.15
CA MET A 1 -22.80 6.55 6.34
C MET A 1 -21.42 6.64 6.95
N THR A 2 -20.94 5.56 7.55
CA THR A 2 -19.65 5.50 8.23
C THR A 2 -18.56 5.46 7.17
N ASN A 3 -17.94 6.60 6.88
CA ASN A 3 -16.79 6.67 5.98
C ASN A 3 -15.73 5.68 6.49
N SER A 4 -15.52 4.58 5.76
CA SER A 4 -14.61 3.48 6.14
C SER A 4 -13.15 3.81 5.82
N TYR A 5 -12.78 5.08 5.91
CA TYR A 5 -11.45 5.57 5.57
C TYR A 5 -10.98 6.48 6.69
N ILE A 6 -9.79 6.20 7.18
CA ILE A 6 -9.14 6.98 8.23
C ILE A 6 -8.10 7.84 7.52
N TYR A 7 -8.17 9.16 7.72
CA TYR A 7 -7.11 10.06 7.26
C TYR A 7 -5.81 9.70 7.97
N LEU A 8 -4.74 9.44 7.20
CA LEU A 8 -3.44 9.08 7.76
C LEU A 8 -2.46 10.25 7.71
N ASP A 9 -2.25 10.82 6.52
CA ASP A 9 -1.34 11.95 6.30
C ASP A 9 -1.47 12.49 4.86
N THR A 10 -0.86 13.64 4.57
CA THR A 10 -0.74 14.20 3.21
C THR A 10 0.74 14.39 2.84
N TYR A 11 1.15 13.84 1.70
CA TYR A 11 2.52 13.97 1.18
C TYR A 11 2.52 14.51 -0.25
N LEU A 12 3.52 15.32 -0.56
CA LEU A 12 3.76 15.83 -1.90
C LEU A 12 4.41 14.74 -2.77
N LEU A 13 3.92 14.56 -4.00
CA LEU A 13 4.50 13.63 -4.98
C LEU A 13 5.90 14.12 -5.40
N GLN A 14 6.92 13.34 -5.06
CA GLN A 14 8.30 13.72 -5.36
C GLN A 14 8.59 13.70 -6.87
N GLN A 15 9.63 14.41 -7.30
CA GLN A 15 10.00 14.52 -8.73
C GLN A 15 10.29 13.17 -9.41
N ASP A 16 10.71 12.17 -8.64
CA ASP A 16 10.95 10.81 -9.10
C ASP A 16 9.72 9.89 -8.93
N MET A 17 8.52 10.48 -8.78
CA MET A 17 7.22 9.81 -8.65
C MET A 17 7.03 9.02 -7.35
N ARG A 18 7.81 9.30 -6.31
CA ARG A 18 7.66 8.65 -5.00
C ARG A 18 6.68 9.38 -4.10
N VAL A 19 5.87 8.61 -3.37
CA VAL A 19 5.06 9.09 -2.25
C VAL A 19 5.53 8.36 -0.99
N ARG A 20 5.71 9.10 0.11
CA ARG A 20 6.08 8.51 1.39
C ARG A 20 4.84 7.93 2.05
N LEU A 21 4.88 6.65 2.39
CA LEU A 21 3.79 6.03 3.14
C LEU A 21 3.82 6.46 4.62
N PRO A 22 2.66 6.80 5.23
CA PRO A 22 2.56 7.13 6.66
C PRO A 22 3.01 5.97 7.55
N LYS A 23 3.67 6.24 8.67
CA LYS A 23 4.11 5.19 9.62
C LYS A 23 2.94 4.39 10.22
N ALA A 24 1.75 4.99 10.27
CA ALA A 24 0.55 4.39 10.84
C ALA A 24 0.12 3.09 10.13
N ILE A 25 0.50 2.86 8.87
CA ILE A 25 0.15 1.62 8.17
C ILE A 25 0.83 0.39 8.78
N LEU A 26 1.97 0.56 9.46
CA LEU A 26 2.72 -0.54 10.08
C LEU A 26 1.87 -1.22 11.16
N SER A 27 1.21 -0.43 12.01
CA SER A 27 0.35 -0.93 13.07
C SER A 27 -1.05 -1.30 12.56
N ASN A 28 -1.61 -0.50 11.66
CA ASN A 28 -3.01 -0.66 11.24
C ASN A 28 -3.22 -1.80 10.23
N MET A 29 -2.20 -2.13 9.45
CA MET A 29 -2.28 -3.12 8.37
C MET A 29 -1.30 -4.29 8.55
N ASN A 30 -0.53 -4.32 9.66
CA ASN A 30 0.48 -5.34 9.97
C ASN A 30 1.49 -5.59 8.84
N VAL A 31 2.00 -4.51 8.24
CA VAL A 31 2.94 -4.56 7.12
C VAL A 31 4.37 -4.36 7.58
N GLU A 32 5.32 -5.04 6.92
CA GLU A 32 6.74 -4.99 7.25
C GLU A 32 7.53 -4.25 6.17
N LYS A 33 8.36 -3.30 6.61
CA LYS A 33 9.21 -2.50 5.72
C LYS A 33 10.18 -3.40 4.96
N GLY A 34 10.24 -3.24 3.64
CA GLY A 34 11.15 -4.00 2.79
C GLY A 34 10.73 -5.44 2.52
N LYS A 35 9.59 -5.91 3.06
CA LYS A 35 9.05 -7.25 2.77
C LYS A 35 7.66 -7.20 2.15
N THR A 36 6.76 -6.40 2.71
CA THR A 36 5.38 -6.34 2.20
C THR A 36 5.33 -5.64 0.85
N LYS A 37 4.76 -6.31 -0.15
CA LYS A 37 4.48 -5.76 -1.48
C LYS A 37 3.06 -5.19 -1.52
N PHE A 38 2.88 -4.16 -2.34
CA PHE A 38 1.56 -3.57 -2.58
C PHE A 38 1.25 -3.56 -4.07
N ASP A 39 0.06 -4.03 -4.41
CA ASP A 39 -0.53 -3.84 -5.72
C ASP A 39 -1.16 -2.45 -5.78
N ILE A 40 -0.95 -1.74 -6.88
CA ILE A 40 -1.45 -0.37 -7.09
C ILE A 40 -2.55 -0.42 -8.15
N TYR A 41 -3.75 0.00 -7.76
CA TYR A 41 -4.91 0.10 -8.64
C TYR A 41 -5.33 1.56 -8.79
N LEU A 42 -5.83 1.93 -9.98
CA LEU A 42 -6.47 3.20 -10.23
C LEU A 42 -7.99 3.01 -10.24
N ASP A 43 -8.68 3.63 -9.30
CA ASP A 43 -10.13 3.78 -9.36
C ASP A 43 -10.47 5.04 -10.14
N ALA A 44 -10.84 4.87 -11.41
CA ALA A 44 -11.18 5.97 -12.30
C ALA A 44 -12.49 6.69 -11.91
N SER A 45 -13.35 6.07 -11.08
CA SER A 45 -14.64 6.65 -10.70
C SER A 45 -14.49 7.75 -9.63
N ASP A 46 -13.55 7.54 -8.70
CA ASP A 46 -13.23 8.47 -7.60
C ASP A 46 -11.92 9.23 -7.86
N GLY A 47 -11.15 8.85 -8.88
CA GLY A 47 -9.84 9.44 -9.15
C GLY A 47 -8.79 9.08 -8.10
N SER A 48 -8.95 7.91 -7.47
CA SER A 48 -8.17 7.48 -6.31
C SER A 48 -7.19 6.36 -6.67
N LEU A 49 -5.99 6.39 -6.06
CA LEU A 49 -5.05 5.27 -6.09
C LEU A 49 -5.30 4.37 -4.87
N ILE A 50 -5.54 3.09 -5.13
CA ILE A 50 -5.78 2.08 -4.10
C ILE A 50 -4.55 1.19 -4.00
N LEU A 51 -3.93 1.17 -2.83
CA LEU A 51 -2.83 0.26 -2.53
C LEU A 51 -3.38 -0.94 -1.74
N ARG A 52 -3.22 -2.16 -2.27
CA ARG A 52 -3.63 -3.39 -1.59
C ARG A 52 -2.40 -4.22 -1.26
N ILE A 53 -2.38 -4.86 -0.09
CA ILE A 53 -1.32 -5.82 0.23
C ILE A 53 -1.41 -6.95 -0.81
N CYS A 54 -0.32 -7.14 -1.54
CA CYS A 54 -0.21 -8.21 -2.51
C CYS A 54 -0.21 -9.54 -1.75
N LYS A 55 -1.10 -10.45 -2.15
CA LYS A 55 -1.27 -11.77 -1.51
C LYS A 55 -0.56 -12.88 -2.29
N ASP A 56 0.54 -12.58 -2.98
CA ASP A 56 1.36 -13.62 -3.59
C ASP A 56 1.75 -14.64 -2.50
N ASP A 57 1.06 -15.77 -2.48
CA ASP A 57 1.57 -17.03 -1.95
C ASP A 57 2.64 -17.48 -2.95
N ASP A 58 3.91 -17.22 -2.65
CA ASP A 58 5.01 -18.16 -2.91
C ASP A 58 6.36 -17.51 -2.52
N GLY A 59 7.16 -18.08 -1.61
CA GLY A 59 7.24 -19.52 -1.37
C GLY A 59 7.92 -20.26 -2.53
N GLY A 60 8.79 -19.59 -3.28
CA GLY A 60 9.84 -20.25 -4.07
C GLY A 60 10.81 -20.99 -3.16
N THR A 61 10.34 -22.11 -2.62
CA THR A 61 11.12 -23.15 -1.97
C THR A 61 12.10 -23.68 -3.01
N ASN A 62 13.39 -23.68 -2.66
CA ASN A 62 14.44 -24.33 -3.43
C ASN A 62 14.00 -25.75 -3.81
N ASN A 63 13.95 -26.06 -5.10
CA ASN A 63 13.93 -27.43 -5.57
C ASN A 63 15.18 -27.64 -6.46
N GLU A 64 15.98 -28.61 -6.00
CA GLU A 64 17.26 -29.18 -6.50
C GLU A 64 18.55 -28.35 -6.41
#